data_AF-A0A3C0BE56-F1
#
_entry.id   AF-A0A3C0BE56-F1
#
_cell.length_a   1.000
_cell.length_b   1.000
_cell.length_c   1.000
_cell.angle_alpha   90.00
_cell.angle_beta   90.00
_cell.angle_gamma   90.00
#
_symmetry.space_group_name_H-M   'P 1'
#
loop_
_entity.id
_entity.type
_entity.pdbx_description
1 polymer ?
#
loop_
_entity_poly.entity_id
_entity_poly.type
_entity_poly.pdbx_seq_one_letter_code
_entity_poly.pdbx_strand_id
1 'polypeptide(L)'
;MEDYCTTCRYISKAAETLSDENLSYLSCNKAMVRFKRGDSIIKQGMFSTNIAYLRSGLAKIHLTGPTQEQIVRLVKAPSYLGLPTSIGDKINQYSVTAISDAEVCYIDMASFRYLLKENELFSYQIILELCSNELEAIRRCANRTQKQIRGNIADVILEFADKIYGTDTFTFPISQAEIGNLVDTSRESISRTLSEFHKDGIIRFTGKKIEILNKKSLLLISQTG
;
A
#
# COMPACT_ATOMS: atom_id res chain seq x y z
N MET A 1 -19.72 13.47 10.21
CA MET A 1 -19.83 12.04 9.85
C MET A 1 -18.94 11.30 10.82
N GLU A 2 -19.55 10.43 11.60
CA GLU A 2 -19.09 9.88 12.88
C GLU A 2 -17.61 9.51 12.89
N ASP A 3 -16.85 10.20 13.75
CA ASP A 3 -15.41 10.00 13.93
C ASP A 3 -15.11 8.99 15.06
N TYR A 4 -16.13 8.26 15.51
CA TYR A 4 -16.02 7.27 16.59
C TYR A 4 -15.58 5.92 16.04
N CYS A 5 -14.60 5.30 16.69
CA CYS A 5 -14.11 3.98 16.31
C CYS A 5 -15.16 2.88 16.53
N THR A 6 -16.08 3.05 17.48
CA THR A 6 -17.15 2.08 17.81
C THR A 6 -18.14 1.86 16.66
N THR A 7 -18.38 2.86 15.81
CA THR A 7 -19.27 2.75 14.63
C THR A 7 -18.49 2.81 13.31
N CYS A 8 -17.16 2.68 13.35
CA CYS A 8 -16.30 2.86 12.20
C CYS A 8 -16.42 1.68 11.22
N ARG A 9 -16.98 1.92 10.03
CA ARG A 9 -17.02 0.95 8.93
C ARG A 9 -15.65 0.54 8.38
N TYR A 10 -14.61 1.32 8.72
CA TYR A 10 -13.22 1.10 8.32
C TYR A 10 -12.37 0.74 9.54
N ILE A 11 -12.93 0.05 10.53
CA ILE A 11 -12.17 -0.39 11.70
C ILE A 11 -11.13 -1.42 11.26
N SER A 12 -9.95 -1.42 11.90
CA SER A 12 -8.91 -2.40 11.60
C SER A 12 -9.23 -3.72 12.30
N LYS A 13 -8.79 -4.84 11.74
CA LYS A 13 -8.89 -6.16 12.39
C LYS A 13 -8.30 -6.17 13.80
N ALA A 14 -7.24 -5.40 14.03
CA ALA A 14 -6.67 -5.21 15.35
C ALA A 14 -7.63 -4.45 16.27
N ALA A 15 -8.17 -3.30 15.81
CA ALA A 15 -9.08 -2.51 16.61
C ALA A 15 -10.42 -3.22 16.91
N GLU A 16 -10.89 -4.13 16.04
CA GLU A 16 -12.07 -4.98 16.29
C GLU A 16 -11.95 -5.86 17.54
N THR A 17 -10.73 -6.13 18.03
CA THR A 17 -10.51 -6.95 19.24
C THR A 17 -10.53 -6.14 20.53
N LEU A 18 -10.67 -4.80 20.44
CA LEU A 18 -10.70 -3.90 21.59
C LEU A 18 -12.10 -3.89 22.22
N SER A 19 -12.14 -3.70 23.55
CA SER A 19 -13.38 -3.39 24.26
C SER A 19 -13.93 -2.02 23.86
N ASP A 20 -15.22 -1.78 24.10
CA ASP A 20 -15.87 -0.48 23.83
C ASP A 20 -15.17 0.70 24.54
N GLU A 21 -14.65 0.46 25.75
CA GLU A 21 -13.84 1.43 26.50
C GLU A 21 -12.53 1.76 25.77
N ASN A 22 -11.80 0.75 25.30
CA ASN A 22 -10.56 0.94 24.54
C ASN A 22 -10.80 1.56 23.15
N LEU A 23 -11.93 1.25 22.51
CA LEU A 23 -12.35 1.90 21.27
C LEU A 23 -12.71 3.37 21.48
N SER A 24 -13.36 3.68 22.60
CA SER A 24 -13.66 5.06 22.99
C SER A 24 -12.36 5.82 23.29
N TYR A 25 -11.43 5.20 24.01
CA TYR A 25 -10.09 5.73 24.24
C TYR A 25 -9.35 6.02 22.93
N LEU A 26 -9.34 5.06 21.99
CA LEU A 26 -8.73 5.25 20.67
C LEU A 26 -9.42 6.37 19.88
N SER A 27 -10.73 6.52 20.00
CA SER A 27 -11.50 7.58 19.34
C SER A 27 -11.09 8.97 19.80
N CYS A 28 -10.81 9.12 21.10
CA CYS A 28 -10.37 10.39 21.69
C CYS A 28 -8.89 10.71 21.43
N ASN A 29 -8.07 9.69 21.16
CA ASN A 29 -6.61 9.82 20.99
C ASN A 29 -6.15 9.63 19.53
N LYS A 30 -7.00 10.00 18.58
CA LYS A 30 -6.68 10.02 17.16
C LYS A 30 -7.06 11.34 16.51
N ALA A 31 -6.37 11.67 15.42
CA ALA A 31 -6.73 12.77 14.54
C ALA A 31 -7.01 12.24 13.14
N MET A 32 -8.20 12.50 12.61
CA MET A 32 -8.54 12.15 11.23
C MET A 32 -8.15 13.28 10.28
N VAL A 33 -7.41 12.95 9.22
CA VAL A 33 -6.97 13.88 8.19
C VAL A 33 -7.32 13.33 6.81
N ARG A 34 -7.76 14.23 5.92
CA ARG A 34 -8.04 13.91 4.52
C ARG A 34 -6.87 14.33 3.65
N PHE A 35 -6.52 13.47 2.71
CA PHE A 35 -5.43 13.66 1.77
C PHE A 35 -5.98 13.62 0.34
N LYS A 36 -5.46 14.51 -0.50
CA LYS A 36 -5.62 14.45 -1.94
C LYS A 36 -4.51 13.62 -2.54
N ARG A 37 -4.78 13.11 -3.75
CA ARG A 37 -3.75 12.45 -4.55
C ARG A 37 -2.51 13.34 -4.67
N GLY A 38 -1.35 12.79 -4.32
CA GLY A 38 -0.05 13.48 -4.33
C GLY A 38 0.39 13.98 -2.95
N ASP A 39 -0.50 14.06 -1.98
CA ASP A 39 -0.15 14.55 -0.65
C ASP A 39 0.71 13.53 0.13
N SER A 40 1.66 14.04 0.90
CA SER A 40 2.54 13.23 1.76
C SER A 40 1.84 12.92 3.09
N ILE A 41 1.68 11.63 3.38
CA ILE A 41 1.11 11.11 4.64
C ILE A 41 2.22 10.91 5.67
N ILE A 42 3.36 10.36 5.23
CA ILE A 42 4.58 10.19 6.02
C ILE A 42 5.74 10.69 5.16
N LYS A 43 6.71 11.39 5.76
CA LYS A 43 7.87 11.92 5.06
C LYS A 43 9.16 11.36 5.65
N GLN A 44 9.98 10.78 4.78
CA GLN A 44 11.29 10.25 5.12
C GLN A 44 12.16 11.33 5.80
N GLY A 45 12.92 10.91 6.82
CA GLY A 45 13.82 11.77 7.59
C GLY A 45 13.13 12.65 8.65
N MET A 46 11.79 12.69 8.68
CA MET A 46 11.05 13.37 9.75
C MET A 46 10.88 12.48 10.97
N PHE A 47 10.70 13.10 12.14
CA PHE A 47 10.34 12.38 13.35
C PHE A 47 8.99 11.67 13.19
N SER A 48 8.93 10.42 13.65
CA SER A 48 7.69 9.68 13.79
C SER A 48 7.14 9.81 15.20
N THR A 49 6.03 10.50 15.35
CA THR A 49 5.33 10.68 16.64
C THR A 49 3.99 9.95 16.70
N ASN A 50 3.49 9.46 15.57
CA ASN A 50 2.15 8.87 15.43
C ASN A 50 2.18 7.66 14.50
N ILE A 51 1.29 6.69 14.74
CA ILE A 51 0.97 5.65 13.77
C ILE A 51 -0.09 6.18 12.82
N ALA A 52 0.11 6.03 11.51
CA ALA A 52 -0.90 6.37 10.52
C ALA A 52 -1.72 5.12 10.18
N TYR A 53 -3.04 5.23 10.19
CA TYR A 53 -3.95 4.17 9.76
C TYR A 53 -4.73 4.65 8.54
N LEU A 54 -4.50 4.03 7.39
CA LEU A 54 -5.17 4.34 6.14
C LEU A 54 -6.57 3.71 6.18
N ARG A 55 -7.61 4.54 6.38
CA ARG A 55 -9.02 4.09 6.44
C ARG A 55 -9.59 3.82 5.06
N SER A 56 -9.27 4.71 4.10
CA SER A 56 -9.79 4.65 2.74
C SER A 56 -8.76 5.21 1.76
N GLY A 57 -8.87 4.80 0.50
CA GLY A 57 -7.96 5.20 -0.57
C GLY A 57 -6.76 4.28 -0.73
N LEU A 58 -5.78 4.79 -1.48
CA LEU A 58 -4.55 4.10 -1.86
C LEU A 58 -3.35 4.98 -1.56
N ALA A 59 -2.25 4.36 -1.17
CA ALA A 59 -0.97 5.03 -0.94
C ALA A 59 0.18 4.26 -1.58
N LYS A 60 1.30 4.94 -1.82
CA LYS A 60 2.58 4.33 -2.17
C LYS A 60 3.58 4.51 -1.03
N ILE A 61 4.31 3.45 -0.70
CA ILE A 61 5.50 3.50 0.16
C ILE A 61 6.71 3.62 -0.75
N HIS A 62 7.53 4.63 -0.53
CA HIS A 62 8.68 4.92 -1.39
C HIS A 62 9.85 5.52 -0.61
N LEU A 63 11.04 5.35 -1.16
CA LEU A 63 12.26 5.97 -0.66
C LEU A 63 12.82 6.89 -1.73
N THR A 64 13.32 8.04 -1.29
CA THR A 64 14.13 8.90 -2.17
C THR A 64 15.57 8.39 -2.13
N GLY A 65 16.03 7.80 -3.23
CA GLY A 65 17.41 7.38 -3.40
C GLY A 65 18.30 8.51 -3.96
N PRO A 66 19.60 8.23 -4.17
CA PRO A 66 20.54 9.23 -4.68
C PRO A 66 20.21 9.74 -6.09
N THR A 67 19.59 8.90 -6.91
CA THR A 67 19.32 9.19 -8.33
C THR A 67 17.83 9.33 -8.63
N GLN A 68 16.98 8.53 -7.97
CA GLN A 68 15.55 8.51 -8.24
C GLN A 68 14.74 8.05 -7.03
N GLU A 69 13.43 8.30 -7.08
CA GLU A 69 12.45 7.71 -6.18
C GLU A 69 12.30 6.22 -6.49
N GLN A 70 12.34 5.39 -5.46
CA GLN A 70 12.05 3.95 -5.54
C GLN A 70 10.73 3.66 -4.84
N ILE A 71 9.74 3.19 -5.59
CA ILE A 71 8.47 2.73 -5.00
C ILE A 71 8.67 1.29 -4.54
N VAL A 72 8.52 1.06 -3.23
CA VAL A 72 8.69 -0.27 -2.63
C VAL A 72 7.41 -1.08 -2.74
N ARG A 73 6.27 -0.44 -2.45
CA ARG A 73 4.97 -1.12 -2.40
C ARG A 73 3.80 -0.15 -2.53
N LEU A 74 2.70 -0.65 -3.10
CA LEU A 74 1.39 0.01 -3.07
C LEU A 74 0.58 -0.53 -1.89
N VAL A 75 -0.11 0.36 -1.18
CA VAL A 75 -0.92 0.01 -0.02
C VAL A 75 -2.36 0.40 -0.29
N LYS A 76 -3.26 -0.56 -0.11
CA LYS A 76 -4.70 -0.35 -0.17
C LYS A 76 -5.28 -0.34 1.23
N ALA A 77 -6.20 0.57 1.48
CA ALA A 77 -6.98 0.61 2.71
C ALA A 77 -7.90 -0.62 2.86
N PRO A 78 -8.20 -1.06 4.10
CA PRO A 78 -7.65 -0.58 5.36
C PRO A 78 -6.25 -1.15 5.65
N SER A 79 -5.31 -0.34 6.14
CA SER A 79 -3.98 -0.83 6.58
C SER A 79 -3.26 0.15 7.49
N TYR A 80 -2.44 -0.36 8.41
CA TYR A 80 -1.52 0.47 9.18
C TYR A 80 -0.28 0.83 8.37
N LEU A 81 0.16 2.07 8.54
CA LEU A 81 1.31 2.69 7.89
C LEU A 81 2.30 3.13 8.96
N GLY A 82 3.59 3.05 8.67
CA GLY A 82 4.62 3.53 9.58
C GLY A 82 4.87 2.64 10.80
N LEU A 83 4.30 1.43 10.89
CA LEU A 83 4.54 0.53 12.03
C LEU A 83 6.04 0.27 12.28
N PRO A 84 6.86 -0.15 11.29
CA PRO A 84 8.28 -0.43 11.55
C PRO A 84 9.05 0.79 12.03
N THR A 85 8.74 1.96 11.46
CA THR A 85 9.51 3.20 11.70
C THR A 85 9.11 3.91 12.98
N SER A 86 7.90 3.70 13.48
CA SER A 86 7.39 4.38 14.68
C SER A 86 7.50 3.53 15.93
N ILE A 87 7.48 2.20 15.77
CA ILE A 87 7.68 1.25 16.86
C ILE A 87 9.18 0.99 17.07
N GLY A 88 9.94 0.78 15.97
CA GLY A 88 11.35 0.39 16.02
C GLY A 88 12.35 1.54 15.99
N ASP A 89 11.93 2.72 15.54
CA ASP A 89 12.78 3.91 15.41
C ASP A 89 11.98 5.18 15.81
N LYS A 90 12.63 6.34 15.82
CA LYS A 90 12.02 7.66 15.99
C LYS A 90 12.01 8.48 14.70
N ILE A 91 12.68 8.00 13.65
CA ILE A 91 12.79 8.69 12.36
C ILE A 91 12.11 7.84 11.28
N ASN A 92 11.35 8.49 10.41
CA ASN A 92 10.73 7.85 9.25
C ASN A 92 11.80 7.42 8.24
N GLN A 93 11.96 6.11 8.05
CA GLN A 93 12.93 5.54 7.11
C GLN A 93 12.45 5.56 5.64
N TYR A 94 11.17 5.83 5.42
CA TYR A 94 10.55 5.93 4.11
C TYR A 94 9.44 6.98 4.11
N SER A 95 9.00 7.35 2.91
CA SER A 95 7.85 8.22 2.69
C SER A 95 6.61 7.40 2.34
N VAL A 96 5.44 7.95 2.66
CA VAL A 96 4.15 7.47 2.21
C VAL A 96 3.40 8.62 1.57
N THR A 97 2.94 8.41 0.34
CA THR A 97 2.21 9.42 -0.45
C THR A 97 0.88 8.85 -0.92
N ALA A 98 -0.20 9.61 -0.80
CA ALA A 98 -1.51 9.20 -1.30
C ALA A 98 -1.50 9.17 -2.84
N ILE A 99 -1.97 8.07 -3.44
CA ILE A 99 -2.10 7.93 -4.91
C ILE A 99 -3.55 8.04 -5.38
N SER A 100 -4.49 8.13 -4.44
CA SER A 100 -5.88 8.54 -4.62
C SER A 100 -6.25 9.54 -3.51
N ASP A 101 -7.45 10.10 -3.55
CA ASP A 101 -8.03 10.70 -2.36
C ASP A 101 -8.09 9.64 -1.25
N ALA A 102 -7.71 10.02 -0.03
CA ALA A 102 -7.52 9.11 1.10
C ALA A 102 -7.93 9.74 2.42
N GLU A 103 -8.37 8.90 3.37
CA GLU A 103 -8.61 9.30 4.75
C GLU A 103 -7.69 8.50 5.67
N VAL A 104 -7.00 9.20 6.57
CA VAL A 104 -6.01 8.62 7.48
C VAL A 104 -6.33 9.03 8.91
N CYS A 105 -6.27 8.08 9.83
CA CYS A 105 -6.24 8.36 11.27
C CYS A 105 -4.79 8.34 11.75
N TYR A 106 -4.32 9.46 12.29
CA TYR A 106 -3.09 9.49 13.08
C TYR A 106 -3.43 9.14 14.52
N ILE A 107 -2.84 8.06 15.01
CA ILE A 107 -3.01 7.58 16.38
C ILE A 107 -1.74 7.97 17.14
N ASP A 108 -1.92 8.66 18.27
CA ASP A 108 -0.81 9.02 19.13
C ASP A 108 -0.01 7.78 19.55
N MET A 109 1.32 7.87 19.50
CA MET A 109 2.17 6.71 19.74
C MET A 109 2.13 6.24 21.21
N ALA A 110 1.89 7.12 22.18
CA ALA A 110 1.70 6.68 23.57
C ALA A 110 0.39 5.89 23.72
N SER A 111 -0.67 6.35 23.08
CA SER A 111 -1.97 5.66 23.02
C SER A 111 -1.88 4.32 22.31
N PHE A 112 -1.16 4.25 21.18
CA PHE A 112 -0.95 2.98 20.48
C PHE A 112 -0.18 1.97 21.35
N ARG A 113 0.86 2.41 22.07
CA ARG A 113 1.61 1.56 23.02
C ARG A 113 0.77 1.10 24.20
N TYR A 114 -0.12 1.95 24.71
CA TYR A 114 -1.07 1.58 25.75
C TYR A 114 -1.95 0.42 25.26
N LEU A 115 -2.57 0.56 24.09
CA LEU A 115 -3.43 -0.49 23.50
C LEU A 115 -2.68 -1.80 23.26
N LEU A 116 -1.42 -1.74 22.82
CA LEU A 116 -0.58 -2.94 22.68
C LEU A 116 -0.37 -3.67 24.02
N LYS A 117 -0.23 -2.94 25.13
CA LYS A 117 -0.01 -3.53 26.46
C LYS A 117 -1.30 -4.09 27.07
N GLU A 118 -2.41 -3.41 26.85
CA GLU A 118 -3.69 -3.74 27.49
C GLU A 118 -4.43 -4.88 26.78
N ASN A 119 -4.27 -5.03 25.47
CA ASN A 119 -5.03 -6.00 24.69
C ASN A 119 -4.12 -6.92 23.87
N GLU A 120 -3.99 -8.16 24.36
CA GLU A 120 -3.13 -9.19 23.74
C GLU A 120 -3.57 -9.52 22.31
N LEU A 121 -4.88 -9.55 22.04
CA LEU A 121 -5.42 -9.83 20.70
C LEU A 121 -5.09 -8.70 19.71
N PHE A 122 -5.18 -7.45 20.14
CA PHE A 122 -4.80 -6.28 19.36
C PHE A 122 -3.32 -6.39 18.97
N SER A 123 -2.46 -6.64 19.96
CA SER A 123 -1.02 -6.87 19.75
C SER A 123 -0.75 -8.02 18.78
N TYR A 124 -1.42 -9.14 18.94
CA TYR A 124 -1.27 -10.29 18.06
C TYR A 124 -1.66 -9.96 16.61
N GLN A 125 -2.76 -9.22 16.39
CA GLN A 125 -3.15 -8.78 15.05
C GLN A 125 -2.12 -7.82 14.42
N ILE A 126 -1.52 -6.91 15.19
CA ILE A 126 -0.43 -6.05 14.71
C ILE A 126 0.80 -6.87 14.30
N ILE A 127 1.16 -7.90 15.08
CA ILE A 127 2.27 -8.82 14.75
C ILE A 127 1.98 -9.55 13.44
N LEU A 128 0.76 -10.08 13.26
CA LEU A 128 0.37 -10.76 12.01
C LEU A 128 0.47 -9.83 10.80
N GLU A 129 0.05 -8.57 10.93
CA GLU A 129 0.18 -7.58 9.85
C GLU A 129 1.64 -7.28 9.53
N LEU A 130 2.50 -7.11 10.55
CA LEU A 130 3.94 -6.93 10.36
C LEU A 130 4.58 -8.13 9.64
N CYS A 131 4.28 -9.36 10.08
CA CYS A 131 4.81 -10.57 9.43
C CYS A 131 4.31 -10.73 7.99
N SER A 132 3.04 -10.42 7.71
CA SER A 132 2.49 -10.46 6.36
C SER A 132 3.17 -9.45 5.44
N ASN A 133 3.37 -8.22 5.93
CA ASN A 133 4.07 -7.15 5.21
C ASN A 133 5.53 -7.52 4.93
N GLU A 134 6.23 -8.11 5.90
CA GLU A 134 7.63 -8.54 5.76
C GLU A 134 7.78 -9.66 4.71
N LEU A 135 6.93 -10.69 4.78
CA LEU A 135 6.93 -11.77 3.79
C LEU A 135 6.62 -11.25 2.38
N GLU A 136 5.73 -10.27 2.25
CA GLU A 136 5.46 -9.62 0.97
C GLU A 136 6.69 -8.86 0.45
N ALA A 137 7.37 -8.09 1.32
CA ALA A 137 8.58 -7.35 0.97
C ALA A 137 9.70 -8.29 0.49
N ILE A 138 9.92 -9.41 1.20
CA ILE A 138 10.90 -10.44 0.82
C ILE A 138 10.57 -11.03 -0.55
N ARG A 139 9.30 -11.41 -0.79
CA ARG A 139 8.86 -11.96 -2.09
C ARG A 139 9.06 -10.96 -3.23
N ARG A 140 8.72 -9.68 -3.02
CA ARG A 140 8.92 -8.64 -4.03
C ARG A 140 10.40 -8.42 -4.34
N CYS A 141 11.25 -8.42 -3.32
CA CYS A 141 12.70 -8.31 -3.49
C CYS A 141 13.25 -9.45 -4.37
N ALA A 142 12.86 -10.69 -4.08
CA ALA A 142 13.25 -11.85 -4.88
C ALA A 142 12.71 -11.76 -6.33
N ASN A 143 11.42 -11.47 -6.50
CA ASN A 143 10.80 -11.40 -7.83
C ASN A 143 11.44 -10.32 -8.71
N ARG A 144 11.73 -9.13 -8.16
CA ARG A 144 12.34 -8.02 -8.92
C ARG A 144 13.69 -8.39 -9.52
N THR A 145 14.49 -9.21 -8.83
CA THR A 145 15.83 -9.60 -9.28
C THR A 145 15.83 -10.82 -10.20
N GLN A 146 14.83 -11.68 -10.09
CA GLN A 146 14.78 -12.96 -10.81
C GLN A 146 13.86 -12.96 -12.04
N LYS A 147 12.83 -12.11 -12.05
CA LYS A 147 11.88 -12.02 -13.17
C LYS A 147 12.36 -11.05 -14.24
N GLN A 148 11.97 -11.32 -15.47
CA GLN A 148 12.09 -10.36 -16.55
C GLN A 148 11.05 -9.24 -16.41
N ILE A 149 11.25 -8.17 -17.17
CA ILE A 149 10.38 -6.98 -17.15
C ILE A 149 8.92 -7.36 -17.47
N ARG A 150 8.69 -8.32 -18.39
CA ARG A 150 7.35 -8.79 -18.74
C ARG A 150 6.64 -9.44 -17.55
N GLY A 151 7.33 -10.31 -16.80
CA GLY A 151 6.78 -10.94 -15.59
C GLY A 151 6.47 -9.91 -14.50
N ASN A 152 7.38 -8.97 -14.25
CA ASN A 152 7.15 -7.92 -13.25
C ASN A 152 5.97 -6.99 -13.60
N ILE A 153 5.79 -6.64 -14.88
CA ILE A 153 4.65 -5.83 -15.31
C ILE A 153 3.34 -6.64 -15.21
N ALA A 154 3.37 -7.94 -15.51
CA ALA A 154 2.22 -8.81 -15.32
C ALA A 154 1.83 -8.91 -13.83
N ASP A 155 2.80 -9.03 -12.92
CA ASP A 155 2.58 -8.98 -11.48
C ASP A 155 1.87 -7.70 -11.05
N VAL A 156 2.30 -6.53 -11.55
CA VAL A 156 1.66 -5.24 -11.24
C VAL A 156 0.22 -5.20 -11.75
N ILE A 157 -0.04 -5.62 -12.99
CA ILE A 157 -1.40 -5.63 -13.56
C ILE A 157 -2.32 -6.53 -12.72
N LEU A 158 -1.84 -7.72 -12.35
CA LEU A 158 -2.57 -8.68 -11.52
C LEU A 158 -2.78 -8.15 -10.09
N GLU A 159 -1.79 -7.50 -9.50
CA GLU A 159 -1.93 -6.84 -8.20
C GLU A 159 -3.05 -5.82 -8.21
N PHE A 160 -3.13 -4.99 -9.25
CA PHE A 160 -4.20 -4.02 -9.39
C PHE A 160 -5.57 -4.68 -9.61
N ALA A 161 -5.63 -5.73 -10.43
CA ALA A 161 -6.87 -6.44 -10.71
C ALA A 161 -7.41 -7.17 -9.49
N ASP A 162 -6.58 -7.98 -8.84
CA ASP A 162 -7.03 -8.94 -7.82
C ASP A 162 -7.06 -8.34 -6.42
N LYS A 163 -6.04 -7.56 -6.05
CA LYS A 163 -5.90 -7.04 -4.69
C LYS A 163 -6.48 -5.63 -4.56
N ILE A 164 -6.22 -4.76 -5.53
CA ILE A 164 -6.57 -3.34 -5.42
C ILE A 164 -8.03 -3.08 -5.83
N TYR A 165 -8.45 -3.52 -7.01
CA TYR A 165 -9.79 -3.18 -7.52
C TYR A 165 -10.79 -4.33 -7.47
N GLY A 166 -10.33 -5.59 -7.45
CA GLY A 166 -11.22 -6.76 -7.51
C GLY A 166 -11.95 -6.88 -8.85
N THR A 167 -11.37 -6.35 -9.92
CA THR A 167 -11.94 -6.35 -11.28
C THR A 167 -10.84 -6.36 -12.32
N ASP A 168 -11.09 -7.04 -13.43
CA ASP A 168 -10.18 -7.12 -14.58
C ASP A 168 -10.18 -5.84 -15.43
N THR A 169 -11.05 -4.86 -15.14
CA THR A 169 -11.06 -3.54 -15.78
C THR A 169 -10.87 -2.43 -14.75
N PHE A 170 -9.79 -1.67 -14.89
CA PHE A 170 -9.45 -0.62 -13.94
C PHE A 170 -8.65 0.51 -14.61
N THR A 171 -8.44 1.61 -13.88
CA THR A 171 -7.57 2.70 -14.31
C THR A 171 -6.40 2.82 -13.34
N PHE A 172 -5.17 2.80 -13.84
CA PHE A 172 -4.01 3.00 -12.99
C PHE A 172 -4.08 4.38 -12.30
N PRO A 173 -3.97 4.43 -10.95
CA PRO A 173 -3.90 5.68 -10.21
C PRO A 173 -2.51 6.33 -10.32
N ILE A 174 -1.51 5.58 -10.78
CA ILE A 174 -0.11 6.00 -10.93
C ILE A 174 0.26 6.14 -12.42
N SER A 175 1.35 6.87 -12.68
CA SER A 175 1.91 7.02 -14.03
C SER A 175 2.74 5.80 -14.44
N GLN A 176 3.02 5.66 -15.74
CA GLN A 176 3.95 4.62 -16.22
C GLN A 176 5.37 4.80 -15.67
N ALA A 177 5.80 6.03 -15.39
CA ALA A 177 7.08 6.28 -14.73
C ALA A 177 7.08 5.75 -13.30
N GLU A 178 5.99 5.94 -12.55
CA GLU A 178 5.83 5.35 -11.22
C GLU A 178 5.73 3.82 -11.26
N ILE A 179 5.09 3.24 -12.29
CA ILE A 179 5.15 1.79 -12.50
C ILE A 179 6.61 1.37 -12.74
N GLY A 180 7.37 2.13 -13.52
CA GLY A 180 8.81 1.93 -13.71
C GLY A 180 9.58 1.91 -12.39
N ASN A 181 9.34 2.91 -11.53
CA ASN A 181 9.91 2.97 -10.18
C ASN A 181 9.44 1.85 -9.24
N LEU A 182 8.33 1.17 -9.56
CA LEU A 182 7.82 0.02 -8.81
C LEU A 182 8.45 -1.32 -9.27
N VAL A 183 8.95 -1.40 -10.51
CA VAL A 183 9.50 -2.64 -11.10
C VAL A 183 10.91 -2.50 -11.65
N ASP A 184 11.63 -1.45 -11.23
CA ASP A 184 13.04 -1.21 -11.54
C ASP A 184 13.32 -1.11 -13.05
N THR A 185 12.45 -0.42 -13.79
CA THR A 185 12.60 -0.26 -15.24
C THR A 185 12.23 1.14 -15.74
N SER A 186 12.58 1.45 -16.99
CA SER A 186 12.31 2.75 -17.58
C SER A 186 10.84 2.87 -18.01
N ARG A 187 10.34 4.12 -18.06
CA ARG A 187 8.99 4.42 -18.58
C ARG A 187 8.81 3.90 -20.01
N GLU A 188 9.84 4.00 -20.85
CA GLU A 188 9.84 3.54 -22.24
C GLU A 188 9.66 2.02 -22.29
N SER A 189 10.31 1.29 -21.37
CA SER A 189 10.20 -0.17 -21.25
C SER A 189 8.80 -0.58 -20.82
N ILE A 190 8.21 0.12 -19.83
CA ILE A 190 6.79 -0.06 -19.45
C ILE A 190 5.87 0.15 -20.66
N SER A 191 6.02 1.28 -21.37
CA SER A 191 5.18 1.62 -22.51
C SER A 191 5.28 0.57 -23.63
N ARG A 192 6.50 0.10 -23.91
CA ARG A 192 6.75 -0.96 -24.89
C ARG A 192 6.07 -2.26 -24.50
N THR A 193 6.26 -2.74 -23.27
CA THR A 193 5.65 -4.00 -22.82
C THR A 193 4.12 -3.93 -22.76
N LEU A 194 3.54 -2.81 -22.31
CA LEU A 194 2.09 -2.63 -22.36
C LEU A 194 1.56 -2.66 -23.80
N SER A 195 2.29 -2.09 -24.75
CA SER A 195 1.94 -2.13 -26.18
C SER A 195 2.06 -3.53 -26.77
N GLU A 196 3.06 -4.31 -26.34
CA GLU A 196 3.20 -5.73 -26.71
C GLU A 196 2.02 -6.54 -26.16
N PHE A 197 1.69 -6.45 -24.88
CA PHE A 197 0.53 -7.13 -24.29
C PHE A 197 -0.79 -6.73 -24.96
N HIS A 198 -0.92 -5.48 -25.40
CA HIS A 198 -2.07 -5.02 -26.17
C HIS A 198 -2.16 -5.72 -27.54
N LYS A 199 -1.06 -5.74 -28.30
CA LYS A 199 -0.98 -6.37 -29.62
C LYS A 199 -1.21 -7.88 -29.53
N ASP A 200 -0.71 -8.51 -28.48
CA ASP A 200 -0.85 -9.94 -28.21
C ASP A 200 -2.28 -10.32 -27.73
N GLY A 201 -3.18 -9.34 -27.56
CA GLY A 201 -4.55 -9.57 -27.10
C GLY A 201 -4.64 -10.04 -25.64
N ILE A 202 -3.60 -9.80 -24.84
CA ILE A 202 -3.56 -10.18 -23.42
C ILE A 202 -4.32 -9.15 -22.59
N ILE A 203 -4.14 -7.86 -22.93
CA ILE A 203 -4.84 -6.73 -22.33
C ILE A 203 -5.37 -5.80 -23.41
N ARG A 204 -6.31 -4.94 -23.07
CA ARG A 204 -6.61 -3.70 -23.77
C ARG A 204 -6.14 -2.54 -22.91
N PHE A 205 -5.54 -1.54 -23.55
CA PHE A 205 -4.84 -0.43 -22.90
C PHE A 205 -5.16 0.86 -23.63
N THR A 206 -5.70 1.83 -22.90
CA THR A 206 -6.03 3.16 -23.45
C THR A 206 -5.77 4.22 -22.39
N GLY A 207 -4.72 5.03 -22.60
CA GLY A 207 -4.29 6.04 -21.64
C GLY A 207 -3.80 5.42 -20.33
N LYS A 208 -4.63 5.41 -19.28
CA LYS A 208 -4.36 4.72 -18.01
C LYS A 208 -5.31 3.56 -17.74
N LYS A 209 -6.30 3.35 -18.60
CA LYS A 209 -7.29 2.29 -18.46
C LYS A 209 -6.70 0.98 -18.98
N ILE A 210 -6.87 -0.08 -18.19
CA ILE A 210 -6.52 -1.46 -18.50
C ILE A 210 -7.79 -2.30 -18.44
N GLU A 211 -7.91 -3.23 -19.37
CA GLU A 211 -8.88 -4.33 -19.35
C GLU A 211 -8.10 -5.62 -19.64
N ILE A 212 -8.15 -6.59 -18.73
CA ILE A 212 -7.48 -7.88 -18.93
C ILE A 212 -8.38 -8.74 -19.83
N LEU A 213 -7.89 -9.08 -21.02
CA LEU A 213 -8.61 -9.88 -22.00
C LEU A 213 -8.30 -11.38 -21.83
N ASN A 214 -7.07 -11.72 -21.43
CA ASN A 214 -6.64 -13.08 -21.20
C ASN A 214 -5.83 -13.22 -19.91
N LYS A 215 -6.54 -13.39 -18.79
CA LYS A 215 -5.95 -13.52 -17.46
C LYS A 215 -5.07 -14.75 -17.31
N LYS A 216 -5.39 -15.86 -18.00
CA LYS A 216 -4.59 -17.10 -17.97
C LYS A 216 -3.20 -16.87 -18.54
N SER A 217 -3.10 -16.24 -19.72
CA SER A 217 -1.81 -15.88 -20.31
C SER A 217 -1.04 -14.90 -19.44
N LEU A 218 -1.72 -13.91 -18.84
CA LEU A 218 -1.07 -12.95 -17.94
C LEU A 218 -0.49 -13.62 -16.68
N LEU A 219 -1.22 -14.57 -16.08
CA LEU A 219 -0.74 -15.38 -14.96
C LEU A 219 0.48 -16.24 -15.34
N LEU A 220 0.46 -16.85 -16.52
CA LEU A 220 1.61 -17.62 -17.00
C LEU A 220 2.84 -16.73 -17.15
N ILE A 221 2.70 -15.56 -17.78
CA ILE A 221 3.79 -14.59 -17.93
C ILE A 221 4.32 -14.13 -16.57
N SER A 222 3.42 -13.87 -15.61
CA SER A 222 3.79 -13.53 -14.23
C SER A 222 4.62 -14.63 -13.56
N GLN A 223 4.33 -15.91 -13.81
CA GLN A 223 5.01 -17.04 -13.18
C GLN A 223 6.34 -17.41 -13.83
N THR A 224 6.43 -17.34 -15.17
CA THR A 224 7.58 -17.85 -15.93
C THR A 224 8.54 -16.78 -16.40
N GLY A 225 8.10 -15.53 -16.41
CA GLY A 225 8.82 -14.41 -16.99
C GLY A 225 9.50 -13.54 -15.96
#